data_AF-A0A9E5IWG9-F1
#
_entry.id   AF-A0A9E5IWG9-F1
#
_cell.length_a   1.000
_cell.length_b   1.000
_cell.length_c   1.000
_cell.angle_alpha   90.00
_cell.angle_beta   90.00
_cell.angle_gamma   90.00
#
_symmetry.space_group_name_H-M   'P 1'
#
loop_
_entity.id
_entity.type
_entity.pdbx_description
1 polymer ?
#
loop_
_entity_poly.entity_id
_entity_poly.type
_entity_poly.pdbx_seq_one_letter_code
_entity_poly.pdbx_strand_id
1 'polypeptide(L)'
;AVMDELSMILLTIPIFFPMIMGLDFGMAKEPTAIWFGIMVLMTVGFGMLAPPVGLNVYVVNSMAKDVPISESYKGVMPFLISDTIRTALLLFFPGISLWLIQYVA
;
A
#
# COMPACT_ATOMS: atom_id res chain seq x y z
N ALA A 1 7.52 -17.66 -9.82
CA ALA A 1 6.92 -16.44 -10.36
C ALA A 1 6.60 -15.55 -9.16
N VAL A 2 7.42 -14.55 -8.90
CA VAL A 2 7.18 -13.58 -7.82
C VAL A 2 6.00 -12.74 -8.26
N MET A 3 4.98 -12.57 -7.41
CA MET A 3 3.90 -11.62 -7.68
C MET A 3 4.52 -10.22 -7.72
N ASP A 4 4.60 -9.64 -8.90
CA ASP A 4 4.99 -8.25 -9.09
C ASP A 4 3.82 -7.31 -8.74
N GLU A 5 4.10 -6.05 -8.41
CA GLU A 5 3.13 -5.07 -7.90
C GLU A 5 1.85 -5.03 -8.75
N LEU A 6 2.00 -4.92 -10.08
CA LEU A 6 0.86 -4.91 -11.01
C LEU A 6 0.05 -6.20 -10.99
N SER A 7 0.70 -7.34 -10.83
CA SER A 7 0.03 -8.65 -10.78
C SER A 7 -0.84 -8.77 -9.52
N MET A 8 -0.36 -8.26 -8.38
CA MET A 8 -1.13 -8.24 -7.13
C MET A 8 -2.38 -7.39 -7.26
N ILE A 9 -2.22 -6.18 -7.82
CA ILE A 9 -3.31 -5.24 -8.01
C ILE A 9 -4.37 -5.84 -8.96
N LEU A 10 -3.95 -6.37 -10.11
CA LEU A 10 -4.86 -6.96 -11.10
C LEU A 10 -5.61 -8.20 -10.59
N LEU A 11 -5.00 -8.99 -9.69
CA LEU A 11 -5.67 -10.13 -9.07
C LEU A 11 -6.65 -9.72 -7.97
N THR A 12 -6.31 -8.71 -7.17
CA THR A 12 -7.08 -8.33 -5.98
C THR A 12 -8.25 -7.41 -6.32
N ILE A 13 -8.05 -6.41 -7.20
CA ILE A 13 -9.08 -5.41 -7.51
C ILE A 13 -10.41 -6.03 -7.98
N PRO A 14 -10.44 -6.96 -8.96
CA PRO A 14 -11.70 -7.48 -9.50
C PRO A 14 -12.57 -8.20 -8.46
N ILE A 15 -11.94 -8.73 -7.41
CA ILE A 15 -12.61 -9.46 -6.33
C ILE A 15 -13.03 -8.48 -5.23
N PHE A 16 -12.11 -7.65 -4.74
CA PHE A 16 -12.37 -6.79 -3.58
C PHE A 16 -13.15 -5.52 -3.91
N PHE A 17 -12.97 -4.95 -5.10
CA PHE A 17 -13.66 -3.74 -5.52
C PHE A 17 -15.20 -3.86 -5.47
N PRO A 18 -15.84 -4.86 -6.10
CA PRO A 18 -17.29 -5.00 -6.03
C PRO A 18 -17.79 -5.29 -4.61
N MET A 19 -17.00 -5.98 -3.77
CA MET A 19 -17.36 -6.23 -2.37
C MET A 19 -17.39 -4.92 -1.56
N ILE A 20 -16.36 -4.08 -1.69
CA ILE A 20 -16.27 -2.79 -1.00
C ILE A 20 -17.35 -1.83 -1.48
N MET A 21 -17.63 -1.78 -2.78
CA MET A 21 -18.69 -0.94 -3.34
C MET A 21 -20.11 -1.39 -2.96
N GLY A 22 -20.27 -2.62 -2.46
CA GLY A 22 -21.53 -3.15 -1.94
C GLY A 22 -21.75 -2.87 -0.44
N LEU A 23 -20.73 -2.42 0.28
CA LEU A 23 -20.81 -2.07 1.69
C LEU A 23 -21.12 -0.58 1.86
N ASP A 24 -21.86 -0.25 2.93
CA ASP A 24 -22.13 1.14 3.29
C ASP A 24 -21.07 1.65 4.27
N PHE A 25 -20.18 2.50 3.76
CA PHE A 25 -19.14 3.18 4.53
C PHE A 25 -19.56 4.59 4.99
N GLY A 26 -20.81 4.99 4.80
CA GLY A 26 -21.29 6.35 5.09
C GLY A 26 -20.71 7.42 4.15
N MET A 27 -20.11 7.00 3.04
CA MET A 27 -19.50 7.85 2.01
C MET A 27 -20.19 7.61 0.65
N ALA A 28 -20.14 8.60 -0.25
CA ALA A 28 -20.61 8.40 -1.62
C ALA A 28 -19.76 7.35 -2.37
N LYS A 29 -20.28 6.86 -3.49
CA LYS A 29 -19.64 5.77 -4.25
C LYS A 29 -18.29 6.19 -4.85
N GLU A 30 -18.19 7.37 -5.44
CA GLU A 30 -16.91 7.88 -5.98
C GLU A 30 -15.81 7.98 -4.91
N PRO A 31 -15.99 8.67 -3.76
CA PRO A 31 -14.94 8.77 -2.75
C PRO A 31 -14.58 7.42 -2.12
N THR A 32 -15.54 6.50 -1.98
CA THR A 32 -15.27 5.13 -1.51
C THR A 32 -14.35 4.37 -2.48
N ALA A 33 -14.61 4.49 -3.79
CA ALA A 33 -13.77 3.86 -4.81
C ALA A 33 -12.34 4.43 -4.82
N ILE A 34 -12.19 5.75 -4.71
CA ILE A 34 -10.89 6.43 -4.67
C ILE A 34 -10.11 6.04 -3.41
N TRP A 35 -10.75 6.11 -2.24
CA TRP A 35 -10.15 5.73 -0.96
C TRP A 35 -9.69 4.27 -1.00
N PHE A 36 -10.52 3.36 -1.49
CA PHE A 36 -10.13 1.96 -1.63
C PHE A 36 -8.94 1.78 -2.58
N GLY A 37 -8.92 2.48 -3.71
CA GLY A 37 -7.78 2.45 -4.63
C GLY A 37 -6.47 2.92 -3.96
N ILE A 38 -6.53 3.99 -3.17
CA ILE A 38 -5.39 4.47 -2.38
C ILE A 38 -4.93 3.38 -1.39
N MET A 39 -5.86 2.76 -0.66
CA MET A 39 -5.55 1.71 0.30
C MET A 39 -4.88 0.49 -0.35
N VAL A 40 -5.36 0.08 -1.53
CA VAL A 40 -4.75 -1.02 -2.31
C VAL A 40 -3.32 -0.67 -2.72
N LEU A 41 -3.10 0.51 -3.30
CA LEU A 41 -1.78 0.96 -3.73
C LEU A 41 -0.78 1.01 -2.56
N MET A 42 -1.20 1.56 -1.42
CA MET A 42 -0.35 1.62 -0.23
C MET A 42 -0.03 0.23 0.32
N THR A 43 -1.02 -0.66 0.38
CA THR A 43 -0.84 -2.02 0.91
C THR A 43 0.12 -2.84 0.04
N VAL A 44 0.00 -2.73 -1.29
CA VAL A 44 0.90 -3.42 -2.21
C VAL A 44 2.31 -2.83 -2.13
N GLY A 45 2.45 -1.51 -2.09
CA GLY A 45 3.74 -0.84 -1.91
C GLY A 45 4.43 -1.25 -0.60
N PHE A 46 3.68 -1.33 0.50
CA PHE A 46 4.17 -1.85 1.77
C PHE A 46 4.63 -3.31 1.65
N GLY A 47 3.84 -4.17 1.01
CA GLY A 47 4.17 -5.59 0.82
C GLY A 47 5.46 -5.81 0.01
N MET A 48 5.77 -4.92 -0.94
CA MET A 48 7.00 -4.97 -1.72
C MET A 48 8.26 -4.59 -0.91
N LEU A 49 8.10 -3.95 0.25
CA LEU A 49 9.18 -3.52 1.13
C LEU A 49 9.29 -4.38 2.39
N ALA A 50 8.17 -4.83 2.96
CA ALA A 50 8.14 -5.61 4.19
C ALA A 50 8.51 -7.09 3.94
N PRO A 51 9.23 -7.75 4.86
CA PRO A 51 9.36 -9.21 4.83
C PRO A 51 7.97 -9.83 5.07
N PRO A 52 7.52 -10.85 4.31
CA PRO A 52 8.29 -11.90 3.64
C PRO A 52 8.60 -11.71 2.14
N VAL A 53 7.86 -10.84 1.44
CA VAL A 53 8.03 -10.62 -0.01
C VAL A 53 9.23 -9.72 -0.27
N GLY A 54 9.26 -8.53 0.34
CA GLY A 54 10.43 -7.66 0.45
C GLY A 54 11.22 -7.41 -0.82
N LEU A 55 10.59 -7.56 -1.99
CA LEU A 55 11.27 -7.69 -3.27
C LEU A 55 12.18 -6.50 -3.54
N ASN A 56 11.72 -5.28 -3.25
CA ASN A 56 12.49 -4.06 -3.45
C ASN A 56 13.75 -4.03 -2.57
N VAL A 57 13.63 -4.45 -1.31
CA VAL A 57 14.77 -4.51 -0.37
C VAL A 57 15.75 -5.60 -0.78
N TYR A 58 15.25 -6.75 -1.24
CA TYR A 58 16.08 -7.87 -1.71
C TYR A 58 16.85 -7.53 -2.98
N VAL A 59 16.20 -6.85 -3.94
CA VAL A 59 16.85 -6.40 -5.18
C VAL A 59 17.98 -5.41 -4.87
N VAL A 60 17.73 -4.42 -4.01
CA VAL A 60 18.78 -3.45 -3.62
C VAL A 60 19.90 -4.12 -2.84
N ASN A 61 19.60 -5.01 -1.89
CA ASN A 61 20.62 -5.73 -1.12
C ASN A 61 21.49 -6.63 -2.04
N SER A 62 20.92 -7.21 -3.11
CA SER A 62 21.69 -8.02 -4.07
C SER A 62 22.79 -7.24 -4.82
N MET A 63 22.65 -5.91 -4.91
CA MET A 63 23.66 -5.01 -5.47
C MET A 63 24.73 -4.64 -4.42
N ALA A 64 24.37 -4.65 -3.14
CA ALA A 64 25.24 -4.35 -1.99
C ALA A 64 25.65 -5.64 -1.26
N LYS A 65 26.41 -6.50 -1.95
CA LYS A 65 26.78 -7.85 -1.49
C LYS A 65 27.54 -7.90 -0.15
N ASP A 66 28.13 -6.79 0.26
CA ASP A 66 28.91 -6.67 1.50
C ASP A 66 28.05 -6.39 2.74
N VAL A 67 26.74 -6.11 2.56
CA VAL A 67 25.82 -5.76 3.65
C VAL A 67 24.87 -6.92 3.94
N PRO A 68 24.87 -7.47 5.16
CA PRO A 68 23.89 -8.48 5.57
C PRO A 68 22.46 -7.96 5.42
N ILE A 69 21.56 -8.82 4.95
CA ILE A 69 20.15 -8.47 4.71
C ILE A 69 19.44 -7.96 5.97
N SER A 70 19.86 -8.43 7.15
CA SER A 70 19.36 -7.98 8.45
C SER A 70 19.70 -6.51 8.73
N GLU A 71 20.83 -6.00 8.25
CA GLU A 71 21.19 -4.59 8.38
C GLU A 71 20.38 -3.72 7.42
N SER A 72 20.15 -4.19 6.18
CA SER A 72 19.26 -3.50 5.25
C SER A 72 17.84 -3.37 5.82
N TYR A 73 17.30 -4.42 6.43
CA TYR A 73 15.99 -4.34 7.07
C TYR A 73 15.96 -3.43 8.29
N LYS A 74 17.04 -3.36 9.10
CA LYS A 74 17.12 -2.37 10.19
C LYS A 74 17.05 -0.94 9.65
N GLY A 75 17.67 -0.67 8.51
CA GLY A 75 17.61 0.64 7.84
C GLY A 75 16.24 0.96 7.25
N VAL A 76 15.54 -0.03 6.74
CA VAL A 76 14.20 0.13 6.14
C VAL A 76 13.07 0.16 7.18
N MET A 77 13.29 -0.40 8.37
CA MET A 77 12.29 -0.45 9.44
C MET A 77 11.66 0.91 9.82
N PRO A 78 12.41 2.01 10.00
CA PRO A 78 11.78 3.32 10.27
C PRO A 78 10.87 3.79 9.12
N PHE A 79 11.21 3.46 7.86
CA PHE A 79 10.35 3.76 6.72
C PHE A 79 9.06 2.93 6.76
N LEU A 80 9.16 1.62 7.03
CA LEU A 80 8.00 0.73 7.14
C LEU A 80 7.04 1.17 8.26
N ILE A 81 7.58 1.61 9.40
CA ILE A 81 6.77 2.11 10.50
C ILE A 81 6.04 3.40 10.08
N SER A 82 6.75 4.34 9.44
CA SER A 82 6.15 5.58 8.94
C SER A 82 5.04 5.31 7.92
N ASP A 83 5.27 4.41 6.97
CA ASP A 83 4.29 4.06 5.94
C ASP A 83 3.06 3.33 6.54
N THR A 84 3.28 2.47 7.53
CA THR A 84 2.19 1.81 8.28
C THR A 84 1.33 2.83 9.02
N ILE A 85 1.96 3.80 9.71
CA ILE A 85 1.24 4.86 10.44
C ILE A 85 0.44 5.71 9.45
N ARG A 86 1.05 6.09 8.32
CA ARG A 86 0.37 6.87 7.26
C ARG A 86 -0.85 6.11 6.73
N THR A 87 -0.69 4.81 6.45
CA THR A 87 -1.75 3.96 5.92
C THR A 87 -2.89 3.78 6.94
N ALA A 88 -2.57 3.53 8.21
CA ALA A 88 -3.57 3.46 9.27
C ALA A 88 -4.33 4.78 9.44
N LEU A 89 -3.62 5.91 9.36
CA LEU A 89 -4.24 7.23 9.45
C LEU A 89 -5.21 7.48 8.29
N LEU A 90 -4.86 7.13 7.06
CA LEU A 90 -5.78 7.26 5.90
C LEU A 90 -6.93 6.24 5.92
N LEU A 91 -6.73 5.06 6.54
CA LEU A 91 -7.78 4.08 6.75
C LEU A 91 -8.88 4.62 7.67
N PHE A 92 -8.49 5.19 8.82
CA PHE A 92 -9.46 5.68 9.82
C PHE A 92 -9.97 7.10 9.53
N PHE A 93 -9.21 7.90 8.80
CA PHE A 93 -9.55 9.28 8.45
C PHE A 93 -9.51 9.49 6.93
N PRO A 94 -10.46 8.88 6.18
CA PRO A 94 -10.52 9.00 4.71
C PRO A 94 -10.66 10.45 4.23
N GLY A 95 -11.22 11.32 5.08
CA GLY A 95 -11.30 12.75 4.85
C GLY A 95 -9.95 13.40 4.52
N ILE A 96 -8.84 12.91 5.07
CA ILE A 96 -7.49 13.46 4.79
C ILE A 96 -7.06 13.17 3.35
N SER A 97 -7.31 11.95 2.85
CA SER A 97 -7.04 11.58 1.45
C SER A 97 -7.97 12.28 0.46
N LEU A 98 -9.22 12.50 0.85
CA LEU A 98 -10.26 13.02 -0.03
C LEU A 98 -10.32 14.55 -0.04
N TRP A 99 -9.78 15.21 0.98
CA TRP A 99 -9.83 16.67 1.12
C TRP A 99 -9.28 17.37 -0.12
N LEU A 100 -8.05 17.04 -0.55
CA LEU A 100 -7.46 17.70 -1.72
C LEU A 100 -8.27 17.46 -3.01
N ILE A 101 -8.84 16.26 -3.17
CA ILE A 101 -9.64 15.90 -4.34
C ILE A 101 -10.94 16.72 -4.36
N GLN A 102 -11.58 16.96 -3.21
CA GLN A 102 -12.80 17.78 -3.12
C GLN A 102 -12.59 19.26 -3.47
N TYR A 103 -11.37 19.80 -3.32
CA TYR A 103 -11.07 21.19 -3.69
C TYR A 103 -10.60 21.36 -5.14
N VAL A 104 -10.06 20.30 -5.75
CA VAL A 104 -9.46 20.35 -7.11
C VAL A 104 -10.41 19.83 -8.19
N ALA A 105 -11.33 18.91 -7.85
CA ALA A 105 -12.36 18.39 -8.73
C ALA A 105 -13.64 19.25 -8.70
#